data_AF-A0A8B7UP13-F1
#
_entry.id   AF-A0A8B7UP13-F1
#
_cell.length_a   1.000
_cell.length_b   1.000
_cell.length_c   1.000
_cell.angle_alpha   90.00
_cell.angle_beta   90.00
_cell.angle_gamma   90.00
#
_symmetry.space_group_name_H-M   'P 1'
#
loop_
_entity.id
_entity.type
_entity.pdbx_description
1 polymer ?
#
loop_
_entity_poly.entity_id
_entity_poly.type
_entity_poly.pdbx_seq_one_letter_code
_entity_poly.pdbx_strand_id
1 'polypeptide(L)'
;MTLHTEPRGSNSWIPFTSQVGERYVLVCLDKFVKIVNLQGKLKSSKKLASELSFDFRIESVVCLQDSVLAFWKHGMQGKSFKSDEVTQEISDETRVFRLLGSDRVVVLESRPTENPTAHSNLYILAGHENSY
;
A
#
# COMPACT_ATOMS: atom_id res chain seq x y z
N MET A 1 15.26 13.17 6.74
CA MET A 1 14.72 14.54 6.56
C MET A 1 13.22 14.40 6.46
N THR A 2 12.52 14.50 7.59
CA THR A 2 11.07 14.32 7.67
C THR A 2 10.43 15.67 7.34
N LEU A 3 9.79 15.77 6.18
CA LEU A 3 9.08 16.98 5.78
C LEU A 3 7.76 17.05 6.57
N HIS A 4 7.73 17.86 7.62
CA HIS A 4 6.49 18.30 8.25
C HIS A 4 5.84 19.37 7.37
N THR A 5 4.58 19.16 6.99
CA THR A 5 3.74 20.20 6.38
C THR A 5 2.43 20.30 7.16
N GLU A 6 2.04 21.53 7.51
CA GLU A 6 0.84 21.83 8.28
C GLU A 6 -0.44 21.57 7.47
N PRO A 7 -1.54 21.11 8.09
CA PRO A 7 -2.80 20.89 7.39
C PRO A 7 -3.58 22.20 7.28
N ARG A 8 -3.74 22.73 6.06
CA ARG A 8 -4.80 23.71 5.75
C ARG A 8 -5.98 22.98 5.12
N GLY A 9 -7.16 23.17 5.71
CA GLY A 9 -8.37 22.41 5.40
C GLY A 9 -8.93 22.65 3.99
N SER A 10 -9.08 21.56 3.25
CA SER A 10 -10.23 21.17 2.42
C SER A 10 -9.80 19.94 1.58
N ASN A 11 -10.15 18.73 2.02
CA ASN A 11 -9.92 17.45 1.33
C ASN A 11 -8.56 17.30 0.59
N SER A 12 -7.46 17.66 1.24
CA SER A 12 -6.13 17.38 0.72
C SER A 12 -5.85 15.87 0.87
N TRP A 13 -6.10 15.10 -0.19
CA TRP A 13 -5.59 13.74 -0.31
C TRP A 13 -4.07 13.83 -0.29
N ILE A 14 -3.45 13.46 0.84
CA ILE A 14 -1.99 13.38 0.93
C ILE A 14 -1.62 12.10 0.20
N PRO A 15 -0.94 12.14 -0.96
CA PRO A 15 -0.49 10.92 -1.60
C PRO A 15 0.48 10.22 -0.66
N PHE A 16 0.28 8.91 -0.45
CA PHE A 16 1.29 8.12 0.23
C PHE A 16 2.55 8.09 -0.63
N THR A 17 3.70 8.37 -0.01
CA THR A 17 5.01 8.33 -0.67
C THR A 17 5.97 7.42 0.08
N SER A 18 6.58 6.47 -0.63
CA SER A 18 7.70 5.67 -0.10
C SER A 18 8.87 5.68 -1.09
N GLN A 19 10.10 5.73 -0.59
CA GLN A 19 11.28 5.71 -1.44
C GLN A 19 11.52 4.29 -1.99
N VAL A 20 11.76 4.18 -3.30
CA VAL A 20 12.05 2.93 -4.00
C VAL A 20 13.42 3.06 -4.67
N GLY A 21 14.46 2.56 -4.03
CA GLY A 21 15.84 2.72 -4.48
C GLY A 21 16.33 4.18 -4.43
N GLU A 22 17.48 4.46 -5.04
CA GLU A 22 18.17 5.75 -4.83
C GLU A 22 17.52 6.96 -5.51
N ARG A 23 16.68 6.76 -6.53
CA ARG A 23 16.17 7.85 -7.39
C ARG A 23 14.68 7.81 -7.70
N TYR A 24 13.94 6.86 -7.13
CA TYR A 24 12.51 6.71 -7.38
C TYR A 24 11.71 6.76 -6.08
N VAL A 25 10.48 7.23 -6.21
CA VAL A 25 9.47 7.22 -5.16
C VAL A 25 8.21 6.55 -5.71
N LEU A 26 7.55 5.80 -4.84
CA LEU A 26 6.23 5.24 -5.07
C LEU A 26 5.20 6.28 -4.64
N VAL A 27 4.28 6.61 -5.53
CA VAL A 27 3.18 7.54 -5.30
C VAL A 27 1.88 6.78 -5.44
N CYS A 28 1.06 6.81 -4.40
CA CYS A 28 -0.31 6.29 -4.44
C CYS A 28 -1.29 7.44 -4.74
N LEU A 29 -2.13 7.26 -5.75
CA LEU A 29 -3.20 8.18 -6.10
C LEU A 29 -4.47 7.40 -6.46
N ASP A 30 -5.50 7.54 -5.63
CA ASP A 30 -6.81 6.91 -5.80
C ASP A 30 -6.72 5.37 -5.95
N LYS A 31 -6.80 4.86 -7.18
CA LYS A 31 -6.72 3.42 -7.49
C LYS A 31 -5.37 2.99 -8.08
N PHE A 32 -4.41 3.90 -8.13
CA PHE A 32 -3.14 3.69 -8.83
C PHE A 32 -1.96 3.80 -7.89
N VAL A 33 -0.98 2.95 -8.12
CA VAL A 33 0.37 3.04 -7.57
C VAL A 33 1.33 3.29 -8.70
N LYS A 34 2.07 4.40 -8.63
CA LYS A 34 3.00 4.82 -9.68
C LYS A 34 4.41 4.92 -9.13
N ILE A 35 5.40 4.46 -9.89
CA ILE A 35 6.82 4.63 -9.57
C ILE A 35 7.35 5.78 -10.42
N VAL A 36 7.70 6.90 -9.77
CA VAL A 36 8.20 8.10 -10.43
C VAL A 36 9.60 8.44 -9.93
N ASN A 37 10.40 9.12 -10.76
CA ASN A 37 11.66 9.69 -10.30
C ASN A 37 11.41 10.96 -9.47
N LEU A 38 12.48 11.55 -8.92
CA LEU A 38 12.40 12.78 -8.12
C LEU A 38 11.87 14.01 -8.91
N GLN A 39 11.79 13.93 -10.24
CA GLN A 39 11.19 14.95 -11.11
C GLN A 39 9.71 14.65 -11.43
N GLY A 40 9.11 13.61 -10.84
CA GLY A 40 7.73 13.20 -11.09
C GLY A 40 7.51 12.44 -12.40
N LYS A 41 8.57 12.11 -13.15
CA LYS A 41 8.47 11.32 -14.38
C LYS A 41 8.38 9.84 -14.05
N LEU A 42 7.43 9.15 -14.67
CA LEU A 42 7.30 7.69 -14.55
C LEU A 42 8.62 6.98 -14.87
N LYS A 43 8.91 5.95 -14.07
CA LYS A 43 10.03 5.06 -14.30
C LYS A 43 9.88 4.38 -15.66
N SER A 44 10.73 4.73 -16.61
CA SER A 44 10.78 4.07 -17.91
C SER A 44 11.66 2.82 -17.80
N SER A 45 11.06 1.67 -17.46
CA SER A 45 11.75 0.38 -17.47
C SER A 45 10.94 -0.67 -18.21
N LYS A 46 11.61 -1.50 -19.01
CA LYS A 46 10.98 -2.67 -19.66
C LYS A 46 10.85 -3.88 -18.72
N LYS A 47 11.46 -3.83 -17.53
CA LYS A 47 11.53 -4.97 -16.59
C LYS A 47 10.58 -4.87 -15.40
N LEU A 48 10.07 -3.68 -15.10
CA LEU A 48 9.20 -3.42 -13.95
C LEU A 48 8.06 -2.51 -14.42
N ALA A 49 6.85 -2.82 -14.00
CA ALA A 49 5.68 -1.98 -14.13
C ALA A 49 5.95 -0.61 -13.50
N SER A 50 5.68 0.44 -14.27
CA SER A 50 5.78 1.82 -13.83
C SER A 50 4.51 2.30 -13.12
N GLU A 51 3.41 1.57 -13.32
CA GLU A 51 2.09 1.82 -12.79
C GLU A 51 1.40 0.48 -12.52
N LEU A 52 0.71 0.39 -11.38
CA LEU A 52 -0.15 -0.72 -11.01
C LEU A 52 -1.54 -0.15 -10.71
N SER A 53 -2.58 -0.78 -11.25
CA SER A 53 -3.98 -0.39 -11.02
C SER A 53 -4.71 -1.38 -10.11
N PHE A 54 -5.60 -0.86 -9.29
CA PHE A 54 -6.48 -1.60 -8.40
C PHE A 54 -7.94 -1.29 -8.77
N ASP A 55 -8.84 -2.21 -8.51
CA ASP A 55 -10.29 -2.04 -8.76
C ASP A 55 -10.98 -1.30 -7.59
N PHE A 56 -10.35 -1.27 -6.43
CA PHE A 56 -10.75 -0.50 -5.25
C PHE A 56 -9.96 0.79 -5.07
N ARG A 57 -10.51 1.68 -4.23
CA ARG A 57 -9.81 2.88 -3.76
C ARG A 57 -8.81 2.51 -2.68
N ILE A 58 -7.56 2.92 -2.88
CA ILE A 58 -6.47 2.62 -1.96
C ILE A 58 -6.48 3.62 -0.80
N GLU A 59 -6.43 3.11 0.43
CA GLU A 59 -6.34 3.92 1.65
C GLU A 59 -4.90 4.02 2.16
N SER A 60 -4.12 2.95 2.03
CA SER A 60 -2.69 2.95 2.33
C SER A 60 -1.96 1.92 1.48
N VAL A 61 -0.63 2.04 1.38
CA VAL A 61 0.20 1.06 0.69
C VAL A 61 1.44 0.75 1.49
N VAL A 62 1.97 -0.46 1.31
CA VAL A 62 3.29 -0.86 1.79
C VAL A 62 4.10 -1.30 0.58
N CYS A 63 5.24 -0.63 0.36
CA CYS A 63 6.19 -1.04 -0.67
C CYS A 63 7.06 -2.16 -0.12
N LEU A 64 7.08 -3.30 -0.79
CA LEU A 64 8.00 -4.41 -0.54
C LEU A 64 9.11 -4.39 -1.62
N GLN A 65 10.02 -5.36 -1.56
CA GLN A 65 11.18 -5.41 -2.45
C GLN A 65 10.79 -5.57 -3.94
N ASP A 66 9.84 -6.44 -4.24
CA ASP A 66 9.44 -6.81 -5.59
C ASP A 66 7.93 -6.65 -5.86
N SER A 67 7.20 -6.16 -4.87
CA SER A 67 5.74 -6.06 -4.87
C SER A 67 5.26 -4.86 -4.04
N VAL A 68 3.98 -4.55 -4.17
CA VAL A 68 3.29 -3.58 -3.30
C VAL A 68 2.08 -4.26 -2.68
N LEU A 69 1.80 -3.96 -1.41
CA LEU A 69 0.52 -4.24 -0.79
C LEU A 69 -0.31 -2.96 -0.82
N ALA A 70 -1.50 -3.01 -1.40
CA ALA A 70 -2.48 -1.93 -1.35
C ALA A 70 -3.62 -2.32 -0.42
N PHE A 71 -3.91 -1.46 0.56
CA PHE A 71 -4.94 -1.67 1.56
C PHE A 71 -6.15 -0.82 1.24
N TRP A 72 -7.32 -1.40 1.47
CA TRP A 72 -8.61 -0.74 1.33
C TRP A 72 -9.49 -1.13 2.50
N LYS A 73 -10.65 -0.48 2.62
CA LYS A 73 -11.55 -0.64 3.77
C LYS A 73 -11.80 -2.10 4.17
N HIS A 74 -12.00 -3.00 3.20
CA HIS A 74 -12.39 -4.39 3.46
C HIS A 74 -11.29 -5.41 3.14
N GLY A 75 -10.03 -4.96 3.07
CA GLY A 75 -8.91 -5.86 3.02
C GLY A 75 -7.67 -5.29 2.35
N MET A 76 -6.99 -6.14 1.58
CA MET A 76 -5.73 -5.80 0.92
C MET A 76 -5.54 -6.61 -0.36
N GLN A 77 -4.79 -6.05 -1.30
CA GLN A 77 -4.29 -6.78 -2.47
C GLN A 77 -2.79 -6.53 -2.68
N GLY A 78 -2.03 -7.61 -2.83
CA GLY A 78 -0.61 -7.60 -3.13
C GLY A 78 -0.40 -7.78 -4.63
N LYS A 79 0.42 -6.93 -5.25
CA LYS A 79 0.76 -7.03 -6.68
C LYS A 79 2.26 -7.00 -6.93
N SER A 80 2.72 -7.83 -7.86
CA SER A 80 4.10 -7.89 -8.32
C SER A 80 4.45 -6.67 -9.18
N PHE A 81 5.57 -6.01 -8.91
CA PHE A 81 6.09 -4.96 -9.80
C PHE A 81 6.56 -5.52 -11.15
N LYS A 82 6.83 -6.82 -11.28
CA LYS A 82 7.33 -7.41 -12.53
C LYS A 82 6.18 -7.78 -13.48
N SER A 83 5.15 -8.43 -12.95
CA SER A 83 4.07 -9.02 -13.75
C SER A 83 2.72 -8.30 -13.62
N ASP A 84 2.56 -7.36 -12.67
CA ASP A 84 1.25 -6.80 -12.28
C ASP A 84 0.23 -7.86 -11.81
N GLU A 85 0.68 -9.10 -11.60
CA GLU A 85 -0.16 -10.17 -11.08
C GLU A 85 -0.43 -9.97 -9.60
N VAL A 86 -1.66 -10.32 -9.20
CA VAL A 86 -2.07 -10.40 -7.80
C VAL A 86 -1.38 -11.60 -7.16
N THR A 87 -0.55 -11.34 -6.16
CA THR A 87 0.20 -12.36 -5.42
C THR A 87 -0.46 -12.73 -4.10
N GLN A 88 -1.24 -11.81 -3.54
CA GLN A 88 -1.89 -11.95 -2.24
C GLN A 88 -3.21 -11.16 -2.23
N GLU A 89 -4.22 -11.67 -1.54
CA GLU A 89 -5.50 -10.99 -1.42
C GLU A 89 -6.19 -11.34 -0.10
N ILE A 90 -6.74 -10.31 0.55
CA ILE A 90 -7.71 -10.44 1.63
C ILE A 90 -8.88 -9.56 1.23
N SER A 91 -10.08 -10.14 1.21
CA SER A 91 -11.32 -9.43 0.90
C SER A 91 -12.42 -9.98 1.79
N ASP A 92 -12.91 -9.17 2.73
CA ASP A 92 -13.98 -9.52 3.65
C ASP A 92 -14.78 -8.27 4.01
N GLU A 93 -15.92 -8.08 3.33
CA GLU A 93 -16.80 -6.92 3.54
C GLU A 93 -17.45 -6.89 4.92
N THR A 94 -17.48 -8.03 5.63
CA THR A 94 -17.98 -8.08 7.02
C THR A 94 -17.02 -7.44 8.00
N ARG A 95 -15.82 -7.07 7.55
CA ARG A 95 -14.75 -6.48 8.37
C ARG A 95 -14.20 -5.20 7.78
N VAL A 96 -13.82 -4.28 8.63
CA VAL A 96 -13.00 -3.11 8.30
C VAL A 96 -11.56 -3.40 8.72
N PHE A 97 -10.63 -3.28 7.78
CA PHE A 97 -9.20 -3.48 8.02
C PHE A 97 -8.47 -2.14 8.11
N ARG A 98 -7.46 -2.05 8.99
CA ARG A 98 -6.56 -0.89 9.09
C ARG A 98 -5.12 -1.34 9.26
N LEU A 99 -4.22 -0.69 8.52
CA LEU A 99 -2.78 -0.83 8.69
C LEU A 99 -2.35 -0.12 9.98
N LEU A 100 -1.71 -0.86 10.89
CA LEU A 100 -1.18 -0.33 12.14
C LEU A 100 0.32 0.00 12.04
N GLY A 101 1.07 -0.73 11.24
CA GLY A 101 2.51 -0.51 11.06
C GLY A 101 3.12 -1.43 10.01
N SER A 102 4.27 -1.04 9.47
CA SER A 102 4.94 -1.74 8.36
C SER A 102 6.47 -1.67 8.36
N ASP A 103 7.10 -1.25 9.46
CA ASP A 103 8.57 -1.02 9.48
C ASP A 103 9.36 -2.34 9.36
N ARG A 104 9.13 -3.27 10.28
CA ARG A 104 9.76 -4.62 10.25
C ARG A 104 8.78 -5.72 9.90
N VAL A 105 7.54 -5.54 10.33
CA VAL A 105 6.43 -6.45 10.11
C VAL A 105 5.22 -5.64 9.70
N VAL A 106 4.44 -6.17 8.78
CA VAL A 106 3.17 -5.56 8.39
C VAL A 106 2.10 -6.05 9.36
N VAL A 107 1.51 -5.12 10.10
CA VAL A 107 0.50 -5.41 11.12
C VAL A 107 -0.82 -4.78 10.71
N LEU A 108 -1.86 -5.60 10.66
CA LEU A 108 -3.23 -5.16 10.41
C LEU A 108 -4.08 -5.36 11.66
N GLU A 109 -5.03 -4.48 11.87
CA GLU A 109 -6.21 -4.79 12.67
C GLU A 109 -7.44 -5.02 11.78
N SER A 110 -8.41 -5.78 12.28
CA SER A 110 -9.77 -5.77 11.75
C SER A 110 -10.82 -5.65 12.85
N ARG A 111 -11.95 -5.01 12.51
CA ARG A 111 -13.18 -4.96 13.33
C ARG A 111 -14.38 -5.32 12.45
N PRO A 112 -15.47 -5.88 13.01
CA PRO A 112 -16.72 -6.06 12.27
C PRO A 112 -17.23 -4.74 11.72
N THR A 113 -17.66 -4.73 10.46
CA THR A 113 -18.22 -3.54 9.80
C THR A 113 -19.44 -2.99 10.55
N GLU A 114 -20.33 -3.89 11.00
CA GLU A 114 -21.57 -3.54 11.71
C GLU A 114 -21.36 -3.16 13.18
N ASN A 115 -20.19 -3.43 13.75
CA ASN A 115 -19.88 -3.04 15.12
C ASN A 115 -18.43 -2.52 15.25
N PRO A 116 -18.20 -1.24 14.90
CA PRO A 116 -16.87 -0.62 14.98
C PRO A 116 -16.29 -0.52 16.40
N THR A 117 -17.11 -0.73 17.44
CA THR A 117 -16.68 -0.68 18.84
C THR A 117 -16.30 -2.06 19.40
N ALA A 118 -16.52 -3.12 18.63
CA ALA A 118 -16.13 -4.47 19.03
C ALA A 118 -14.61 -4.61 19.15
N HIS A 119 -14.19 -5.68 19.83
CA HIS A 119 -12.78 -6.03 19.95
C HIS A 119 -12.12 -6.22 18.58
N SER A 120 -10.85 -5.84 18.52
CA SER A 120 -10.05 -5.90 17.30
C SER A 120 -9.33 -7.24 17.20
N ASN A 121 -9.28 -7.78 16.00
CA ASN A 121 -8.37 -8.87 15.66
C ASN A 121 -7.09 -8.29 15.10
N LEU A 122 -5.93 -8.84 15.47
CA LEU A 122 -4.63 -8.45 14.95
C LEU A 122 -4.06 -9.53 14.02
N TYR A 123 -3.47 -9.10 12.92
CA TYR A 123 -2.85 -9.96 11.92
C TYR A 123 -1.43 -9.46 11.66
N ILE A 124 -0.51 -10.40 11.49
CA ILE A 124 0.87 -10.13 11.08
C ILE A 124 1.04 -10.79 9.72
N LEU A 125 1.34 -10.00 8.68
CA LEU A 125 1.67 -10.56 7.37
C LEU A 125 3.15 -10.93 7.38
N ALA A 126 3.42 -12.23 7.47
CA ALA A 126 4.76 -12.77 7.32
C ALA A 126 5.07 -12.97 5.84
N GLY A 127 6.23 -12.49 5.39
CA GLY A 127 6.76 -12.84 4.06
C GLY A 127 7.27 -14.28 4.05
N HIS A 128 7.29 -14.91 2.87
CA HIS A 128 8.14 -16.07 2.65
C HIS A 128 9.56 -15.53 2.44
N GLU A 129 10.45 -15.69 3.42
CA GLU A 129 11.88 -15.54 3.14
C GLU A 129 12.25 -16.72 2.23
N ASN A 130 12.58 -16.44 0.96
CA ASN A 130 13.23 -17.45 0.13
C ASN A 130 14.57 -17.78 0.78
N SER A 131 14.60 -18.85 1.57
CA SER A 131 15.81 -19.52 1.99
C SER A 131 16.53 -20.00 0.74
N TYR A 132 17.54 -19.23 0.29
CA TYR A 132 18.52 -19.69 -0.69
C TYR A 132 19.67 -20.41 0.02
#